data_AF-A0A370LS20-F1
#
_entry.id   AF-A0A370LS20-F1
#
_cell.length_a   1.000
_cell.length_b   1.000
_cell.length_c   1.000
_cell.angle_alpha   90.00
_cell.angle_beta   90.00
_cell.angle_gamma   90.00
#
_symmetry.space_group_name_H-M   'P 1'
#
loop_
_entity.id
_entity.type
_entity.pdbx_description
1 polymer ?
#
loop_
_entity_poly.entity_id
_entity_poly.type
_entity_poly.pdbx_seq_one_letter_code
_entity_poly.pdbx_strand_id
1 'polypeptide(L)'
;MALFPSRGRLHYEGRKLVVEVDQQIVNFYRALVPKYVRLNPQKYAAHISVVRKEDFDPANWGRHEGEIVDFVYENKIHHGQVYYWLNAFSNRLEEIRVELELPINSEYIRPPDSYEKVFHITLGNVKNL
;
A
#
# COMPACT_ATOMS: atom_id res chain seq x y z
N MET A 1 9.50 11.45 11.88
CA MET A 1 9.67 11.20 10.43
C MET A 1 8.72 12.14 9.68
N ALA A 2 9.09 12.60 8.49
CA ALA A 2 8.20 13.44 7.68
C ALA A 2 7.18 12.55 6.96
N LEU A 3 5.90 12.93 7.05
CA LEU A 3 4.79 12.26 6.36
C LEU A 3 4.30 13.16 5.24
N PHE A 4 4.00 12.57 4.09
CA PHE A 4 3.58 13.28 2.89
C PHE A 4 2.15 12.87 2.52
N PRO A 5 1.21 13.82 2.37
CA PRO A 5 -0.16 13.51 2.04
C PRO A 5 -0.30 13.13 0.56
N SER A 6 -1.23 12.23 0.28
CA SER A 6 -1.70 11.90 -1.06
C SER A 6 -3.12 11.35 -0.98
N ARG A 7 -3.72 11.09 -2.14
CA ARG A 7 -5.07 10.53 -2.25
C ARG A 7 -5.11 9.55 -3.40
N GLY A 8 -6.01 8.58 -3.29
CA GLY A 8 -6.17 7.55 -4.29
C GLY A 8 -7.60 7.05 -4.37
N ARG A 9 -7.93 6.39 -5.46
CA ARG A 9 -9.25 5.78 -5.68
C ARG A 9 -9.22 4.32 -5.27
N LEU A 10 -10.23 3.87 -4.54
CA LEU A 10 -10.43 2.46 -4.26
C LEU A 10 -10.96 1.72 -5.48
N HIS A 11 -10.38 0.56 -5.75
CA HIS A 11 -10.77 -0.31 -6.84
C HIS A 11 -10.73 -1.77 -6.42
N TYR A 12 -11.80 -2.49 -6.73
CA TYR A 12 -11.96 -3.92 -6.51
C TYR A 12 -11.52 -4.70 -7.76
N GLU A 13 -10.46 -5.49 -7.63
CA GLU A 13 -9.96 -6.38 -8.70
C GLU A 13 -10.13 -7.85 -8.26
N GLY A 14 -11.27 -8.44 -8.59
CA GLY A 14 -11.62 -9.81 -8.18
C GLY A 14 -11.71 -9.93 -6.66
N ARG A 15 -10.74 -10.61 -6.04
CA ARG A 15 -10.61 -10.79 -4.58
C ARG A 15 -9.60 -9.83 -3.92
N LYS A 16 -9.27 -8.73 -4.59
CA LYS A 16 -8.38 -7.70 -4.05
C LYS A 16 -9.13 -6.38 -3.96
N LEU A 17 -8.83 -5.65 -2.90
CA LEU A 17 -9.16 -4.24 -2.79
C LEU A 17 -7.84 -3.47 -2.78
N VAL A 18 -7.70 -2.51 -3.70
CA VAL A 18 -6.51 -1.68 -3.81
C VAL A 18 -6.89 -0.21 -3.85
N VAL A 19 -5.98 0.65 -3.39
CA VAL A 19 -6.00 2.09 -3.66
C VAL A 19 -5.07 2.36 -4.83
N GLU A 20 -5.56 3.01 -5.87
CA GLU A 20 -4.74 3.54 -6.96
C GLU A 20 -3.86 4.67 -6.44
N VAL A 21 -2.55 4.59 -6.68
CA VAL A 21 -1.57 5.59 -6.26
C VAL A 21 -1.01 6.30 -7.48
N ASP A 22 -0.71 7.60 -7.33
CA ASP A 22 0.00 8.34 -8.37
C ASP A 22 1.34 7.66 -8.71
N GLN A 23 1.46 7.18 -9.94
CA GLN A 23 2.63 6.50 -10.45
C GLN A 23 3.91 7.36 -10.35
N GLN A 24 3.79 8.69 -10.33
CA GLN A 24 4.93 9.59 -10.16
C GLN A 24 5.60 9.44 -8.80
N ILE A 25 4.86 9.09 -7.74
CA ILE A 25 5.45 8.79 -6.42
C ILE A 25 6.42 7.61 -6.56
N VAL A 26 5.95 6.51 -7.16
CA VAL A 26 6.79 5.31 -7.37
C VAL A 26 7.98 5.63 -8.28
N ASN A 27 7.77 6.38 -9.35
CA ASN A 27 8.84 6.74 -10.29
C ASN A 27 9.93 7.57 -9.60
N PHE A 28 9.54 8.57 -8.80
CA PHE A 28 10.44 9.41 -8.03
C PHE A 28 11.29 8.58 -7.06
N TYR A 29 10.66 7.78 -6.19
CA TYR A 29 11.41 6.99 -5.21
C TYR A 29 12.23 5.86 -5.84
N ARG A 30 11.77 5.25 -6.93
CA ARG A 30 12.58 4.30 -7.72
C ARG A 30 13.85 4.96 -8.27
N ALA A 31 13.78 6.22 -8.69
CA ALA A 31 14.95 6.95 -9.19
C ALA A 31 16.01 7.19 -8.11
N LEU A 32 15.60 7.26 -6.84
CA LEU A 32 16.46 7.43 -5.67
C LEU A 32 17.10 6.11 -5.18
N VAL A 33 16.61 4.96 -5.64
CA VAL A 33 17.23 3.66 -5.31
C VAL A 33 18.65 3.62 -5.88
N PRO A 34 19.66 3.16 -5.10
CA PRO A 34 21.04 3.10 -5.58
C PRO A 34 21.17 2.32 -6.89
N LYS A 35 21.95 2.84 -7.83
CA LYS A 35 22.01 2.28 -9.20
C LYS A 35 22.59 0.87 -9.29
N TYR A 36 23.33 0.43 -8.27
CA TYR A 36 23.81 -0.95 -8.17
C TYR A 36 22.67 -1.93 -7.81
N VAL A 37 21.54 -1.44 -7.28
CA VAL A 37 20.32 -2.22 -7.09
C VAL A 37 19.47 -2.12 -8.36
N ARG A 38 19.42 -3.19 -9.12
CA ARG A 38 18.51 -3.29 -10.27
C ARG A 38 17.13 -3.67 -9.75
N LEU A 39 16.11 -2.85 -9.98
CA LEU A 39 14.75 -3.17 -9.58
C LEU A 39 13.91 -3.56 -10.79
N ASN A 40 13.31 -4.75 -10.75
CA ASN A 40 12.25 -5.10 -11.68
C ASN A 40 11.09 -4.11 -11.51
N PRO A 41 10.52 -3.59 -12.61
CA PRO A 41 9.30 -2.79 -12.54
C PRO A 41 8.15 -3.64 -11.99
N GLN A 42 7.17 -2.96 -11.39
CA GLN A 42 5.93 -3.63 -11.02
C GLN A 42 5.16 -4.02 -12.27
N LYS A 43 4.53 -5.19 -12.25
CA LYS A 43 3.64 -5.64 -13.34
C LYS A 43 2.38 -4.78 -13.43
N TYR A 44 1.92 -4.27 -12.29
CA TYR A 44 0.70 -3.47 -12.15
C TYR A 44 1.07 -2.01 -11.84
N ALA A 45 0.13 -1.10 -12.09
CA ALA A 45 0.27 0.30 -11.72
C ALA A 45 0.49 0.47 -10.21
N ALA A 46 1.07 1.59 -9.80
CA ALA A 46 1.28 1.91 -8.39
C ALA A 46 -0.03 1.81 -7.61
N HIS A 47 0.00 1.04 -6.52
CA HIS A 47 -1.17 0.82 -5.68
C HIS A 47 -0.78 0.52 -4.23
N ILE A 48 -1.73 0.71 -3.33
CA ILE A 48 -1.71 0.18 -1.97
C ILE A 48 -2.67 -1.01 -1.93
N SER A 49 -2.21 -2.18 -1.49
CA SER A 49 -3.11 -3.31 -1.23
C SER A 49 -3.81 -3.13 0.12
N VAL A 50 -5.13 -2.97 0.10
CA VAL A 50 -5.96 -2.92 1.31
C VAL A 50 -6.35 -4.32 1.74
N VAL A 51 -6.73 -5.18 0.79
CA VAL A 51 -7.08 -6.59 1.01
C VAL A 51 -6.35 -7.44 -0.02
N ARG A 52 -5.62 -8.48 0.43
CA ARG A 52 -4.85 -9.35 -0.47
C ARG A 52 -4.82 -10.80 0.01
N LYS A 53 -5.49 -11.68 -0.75
CA LYS A 53 -5.56 -13.13 -0.49
C LYS A 53 -6.13 -13.48 0.90
N GLU A 54 -6.89 -12.57 1.47
CA GLU A 54 -7.62 -12.78 2.72
C GLU A 54 -9.02 -13.31 2.40
N ASP A 55 -9.61 -14.00 3.38
CA ASP A 55 -11.02 -14.34 3.35
C ASP A 55 -11.83 -13.18 3.91
N PHE A 56 -12.93 -12.86 3.24
CA PHE A 56 -13.83 -11.77 3.58
C PHE A 56 -15.27 -12.25 3.37
N ASP A 57 -16.22 -11.65 4.07
CA ASP A 57 -17.64 -11.88 3.82
C ASP A 57 -18.04 -11.26 2.46
N PRO A 58 -18.51 -12.07 1.48
CA PRO A 58 -18.96 -11.55 0.20
C PRO A 58 -20.11 -10.54 0.30
N ALA A 59 -20.91 -10.55 1.38
CA ALA A 59 -22.06 -9.66 1.55
C ALA A 59 -21.68 -8.17 1.64
N ASN A 60 -20.44 -7.87 2.05
CA ASN A 60 -19.92 -6.52 2.20
C ASN A 60 -18.93 -6.13 1.08
N TRP A 61 -18.64 -7.05 0.15
CA TRP A 61 -17.65 -6.84 -0.91
C TRP A 61 -18.15 -5.86 -1.98
N GLY A 62 -17.29 -4.93 -2.40
CA GLY A 62 -17.59 -3.94 -3.45
C GLY A 62 -18.24 -2.64 -2.96
N ARG A 63 -18.56 -2.51 -1.66
CA ARG A 63 -19.24 -1.32 -1.10
C ARG A 63 -18.48 0.00 -1.24
N HIS A 64 -17.15 -0.08 -1.38
CA HIS A 64 -16.25 1.08 -1.41
C HIS A 64 -15.68 1.37 -2.80
N GLU A 65 -16.23 0.77 -3.86
CA GLU A 65 -15.72 0.97 -5.22
C GLU A 65 -15.77 2.46 -5.60
N GLY A 66 -14.67 2.98 -6.11
CA GLY A 66 -14.56 4.36 -6.58
C GLY A 66 -14.41 5.42 -5.47
N GLU A 67 -14.47 5.04 -4.19
CA GLU A 67 -14.26 5.95 -3.06
C GLU A 67 -12.85 6.56 -3.11
N ILE A 68 -12.76 7.88 -2.91
CA ILE A 68 -11.47 8.57 -2.81
C ILE A 68 -11.04 8.58 -1.35
N VAL A 69 -9.87 8.03 -1.08
CA VAL A 69 -9.30 7.96 0.26
C VAL A 69 -8.03 8.78 0.35
N ASP A 70 -7.91 9.53 1.45
CA ASP A 70 -6.67 10.21 1.81
C ASP A 70 -5.74 9.23 2.54
N PHE A 71 -4.45 9.33 2.24
CA PHE A 71 -3.41 8.59 2.93
C PHE A 71 -2.15 9.44 3.07
N VAL A 72 -1.31 9.08 4.02
CA VAL A 72 0.02 9.64 4.16
C VAL A 72 1.06 8.55 3.94
N TYR A 73 2.24 8.92 3.44
CA TYR A 73 3.33 7.98 3.25
C TYR A 73 4.67 8.56 3.73
N GLU A 74 5.58 7.69 4.11
CA GLU A 74 6.94 8.04 4.51
C GLU A 74 7.85 8.28 3.31
N ASN A 75 8.82 9.18 3.45
CA ASN A 75 9.90 9.37 2.48
C ASN A 75 11.08 8.40 2.65
N LYS A 76 10.93 7.36 3.46
CA LYS A 76 11.96 6.35 3.67
C LYS A 76 11.70 5.14 2.78
N ILE A 77 12.68 4.79 1.96
CA ILE A 77 12.65 3.55 1.19
C ILE A 77 13.00 2.40 2.15
N HIS A 78 12.05 1.51 2.35
CA HIS A 78 12.23 0.27 3.08
C HIS A 78 12.52 -0.85 2.09
N HIS A 79 13.26 -1.86 2.56
CA HIS A 79 13.52 -3.05 1.77
C HIS A 79 13.59 -4.29 2.66
N GLY A 80 13.19 -5.41 2.08
CA GLY A 80 13.37 -6.74 2.65
C GLY A 80 14.40 -7.51 1.83
N GLN A 81 14.30 -8.83 1.85
CA GLN A 81 15.13 -9.68 0.99
C GLN A 81 14.77 -9.56 -0.49
N VAL A 82 13.49 -9.32 -0.81
CA VAL A 82 12.98 -9.43 -2.19
C VAL A 82 12.34 -8.14 -2.71
N TYR A 83 11.76 -7.33 -1.84
CA TYR A 83 10.92 -6.19 -2.21
C TYR A 83 11.47 -4.88 -1.66
N TYR A 84 11.19 -3.79 -2.38
CA TYR A 84 11.42 -2.40 -1.97
C TYR A 84 10.08 -1.68 -1.95
N TRP A 85 9.82 -0.87 -0.92
CA TRP A 85 8.53 -0.20 -0.72
C TRP A 85 8.66 1.08 0.10
N LEU A 86 7.57 1.85 0.14
CA LEU A 86 7.32 2.93 1.10
C LEU A 86 6.20 2.50 2.05
N ASN A 87 6.30 2.90 3.32
CA ASN A 87 5.19 2.74 4.26
C ASN A 87 4.13 3.81 3.99
N ALA A 88 2.87 3.40 4.07
CA ALA A 88 1.71 4.27 3.95
C ALA A 88 0.71 3.99 5.08
N PHE A 89 -0.05 5.02 5.46
CA PHE A 89 -0.96 4.99 6.60
C PHE A 89 -2.26 5.73 6.24
N SER A 90 -3.39 5.21 6.69
CA SER A 90 -4.70 5.83 6.47
C SER A 90 -5.72 5.24 7.44
N ASN A 91 -6.31 6.08 8.27
CA ASN A 91 -7.38 5.69 9.19
C ASN A 91 -8.60 5.18 8.41
N ARG A 92 -8.91 5.80 7.26
CA ARG A 92 -10.03 5.35 6.44
C ARG A 92 -9.82 3.94 5.90
N LEU A 93 -8.59 3.57 5.53
CA LEU A 93 -8.30 2.20 5.12
C LEU A 93 -8.38 1.19 6.27
N GLU A 94 -8.08 1.61 7.50
CA GLU A 94 -8.27 0.79 8.70
C GLU A 94 -9.75 0.57 8.98
N GLU A 95 -10.56 1.64 8.93
CA GLU A 95 -12.02 1.57 9.06
C GLU A 95 -12.64 0.63 8.02
N ILE A 96 -12.25 0.75 6.75
CA ILE A 96 -12.73 -0.15 5.68
C ILE A 96 -12.35 -1.60 5.98
N ARG A 97 -11.17 -1.86 6.55
CA ARG A 97 -10.82 -3.22 6.96
C ARG A 97 -11.73 -3.72 8.08
N VAL A 98 -12.05 -2.88 9.07
CA VAL A 98 -13.02 -3.23 10.13
C VAL A 98 -14.42 -3.49 9.54
N GLU A 99 -14.89 -2.66 8.62
CA GLU A 99 -16.18 -2.81 7.91
C GLU A 99 -16.24 -4.11 7.08
N LEU A 100 -15.09 -4.59 6.61
CA LEU A 100 -14.92 -5.86 5.91
C LEU A 100 -14.60 -7.04 6.85
N GLU A 101 -14.65 -6.83 8.17
CA GLU A 101 -14.33 -7.83 9.20
C GLU A 101 -12.89 -8.37 9.12
N LEU A 102 -11.96 -7.54 8.64
CA LEU A 102 -10.55 -7.86 8.48
C LEU A 102 -9.70 -7.25 9.61
N PRO A 103 -8.62 -7.94 10.02
CA PRO A 103 -7.78 -7.46 11.11
C PRO A 103 -6.98 -6.21 10.71
N ILE A 104 -6.83 -5.24 11.61
CA ILE A 104 -6.06 -4.01 11.37
C ILE A 104 -4.64 -4.04 11.94
N ASN A 105 -4.27 -5.06 12.69
CA ASN A 105 -2.96 -5.15 13.31
C ASN A 105 -1.83 -5.33 12.28
N SER A 106 -0.69 -4.69 12.58
CA SER A 106 0.57 -4.88 11.87
C SER A 106 1.48 -5.79 12.69
N GLU A 107 1.73 -7.01 12.21
CA GLU A 107 2.55 -7.99 12.97
C GLU A 107 4.02 -7.59 13.10
N TYR A 108 4.57 -6.82 12.14
CA TYR A 108 6.02 -6.62 11.99
C TYR A 108 6.51 -5.18 12.15
N ILE A 109 5.62 -4.20 12.02
CA ILE A 109 5.98 -2.77 12.03
C ILE A 109 5.05 -2.04 12.97
N ARG A 110 5.62 -1.31 13.94
CA ARG A 110 4.86 -0.39 14.79
C ARG A 110 4.58 0.89 13.98
N PRO A 111 3.31 1.20 13.67
CA PRO A 111 2.95 2.45 13.02
C PRO A 111 3.27 3.67 13.91
N PRO A 112 3.35 4.90 13.33
CA PRO A 112 3.34 6.14 14.10
C PRO A 112 2.09 6.22 14.99
N ASP A 113 2.19 7.01 16.07
CA ASP A 113 1.03 7.30 16.93
C ASP A 113 -0.13 7.81 16.06
N SER A 114 -1.36 7.33 16.33
CA SER A 114 -2.63 7.54 15.58
C SER A 114 -2.97 6.57 14.43
N TYR A 115 -2.12 5.58 14.13
CA TYR A 115 -2.42 4.51 13.17
C TYR A 115 -2.24 3.13 13.80
N GLU A 116 -2.96 2.12 13.31
CA GLU A 116 -2.87 0.73 13.77
C GLU A 116 -2.28 -0.19 12.68
N LYS A 117 -2.44 0.17 11.40
CA LYS A 117 -2.00 -0.60 10.25
C LYS A 117 -0.94 0.12 9.40
N VAL A 118 0.08 -0.63 9.00
CA VAL A 118 1.04 -0.21 7.98
C VAL A 118 0.67 -0.83 6.64
N PHE A 119 0.39 0.02 5.67
CA PHE A 119 0.23 -0.34 4.29
C PHE A 119 1.51 -0.07 3.50
N HIS A 120 1.61 -0.62 2.29
CA HIS A 120 2.83 -0.52 1.49
C HIS A 120 2.54 -0.04 0.07
N ILE A 121 3.32 0.94 -0.38
CA ILE A 121 3.46 1.31 -1.78
C ILE A 121 4.70 0.60 -2.30
N THR A 122 4.52 -0.46 -3.09
CA THR A 122 5.67 -1.17 -3.65
C THR A 122 6.42 -0.25 -4.62
N LEU A 123 7.75 -0.34 -4.64
CA LEU A 123 8.60 0.33 -5.63
C LEU A 123 9.08 -0.67 -6.68
N GLY A 124 9.44 -1.88 -6.26
CA GLY A 124 9.95 -2.92 -7.14
C GLY A 124 10.39 -4.15 -6.37
N ASN A 125 10.96 -5.12 -7.10
CA ASN A 125 11.54 -6.32 -6.51
C ASN A 125 12.85 -6.70 -7.19
N VAL A 126 13.60 -7.60 -6.55
CA VAL A 126 14.86 -8.16 -7.04
C VAL A 126 14.74 -9.66 -7.38
N LYS A 127 13.53 -10.17 -7.65
CA LYS A 127 13.34 -11.58 -8.00
C LYS A 127 14.09 -11.90 -9.29
N ASN A 128 14.81 -13.03 -9.27
CA ASN A 128 15.51 -13.57 -10.45
C ASN A 128 16.58 -12.63 -11.04
N LEU A 129 17.21 -11.79 -10.20
CA LEU A 129 18.36 -10.97 -10.57
C LEU A 129 19.68 -11.58 -10.08
#